data_AF-A0A7X5REG8-F1
#
_entry.id   AF-A0A7X5REG8-F1
#
_cell.length_a   1.000
_cell.length_b   1.000
_cell.length_c   1.000
_cell.angle_alpha   90.00
_cell.angle_beta   90.00
_cell.angle_gamma   90.00
#
_symmetry.space_group_name_H-M   'P 1'
#
loop_
_entity.id
_entity.type
_entity.pdbx_description
1 polymer ?
#
loop_
_entity_poly.entity_id
_entity_poly.type
_entity_poly.pdbx_seq_one_letter_code
_entity_poly.pdbx_strand_id
1 'polypeptide(L)'
;MKNKWIIACLLGVMVFGSTGCQDKTASDNTSGTQTASEAGAAAETESAGQAQMDGNVSSSIADVQRVSERVDYIGLQDLDIDKYVTLNDYKNMKVEVYKPQIQDQDIEQYIDSELLKGYIKDRAVADGDVANIDYEGKKDGVAFEGGTASGFDLEIGSGSFIPGFEEKLIGVMPGETVDLDLTFPEGYREPSFAGQPVVFTVTVNGIAESISYADATDADLARLGLSYESKEALWDAAKAEVEKSAEEAFEASKTSAILNQILSESTIKEIPEYLVEEQMQGFEIYMESMSQMYYGMNFEKYLQDVEQRSLEDFEAEIRPDCETTVKQYLISEALARAEKLDITDELVREYAAEDIAGYDGYTVDSYLEEVGYTTYRMFVLQEKLVERLNGIITVETTSEP
;
A
#
# COMPACT_ATOMS: atom_id res chain seq x y z
N MET A 1 -0.92 -3.02 -4.69
CA MET A 1 -1.21 -3.82 -3.47
C MET A 1 -0.27 -5.01 -3.32
N LYS A 2 -0.01 -5.82 -4.35
CA LYS A 2 0.78 -7.06 -4.27
C LYS A 2 2.25 -6.91 -3.80
N ASN A 3 2.97 -5.85 -4.19
CA ASN A 3 4.31 -5.57 -3.63
C ASN A 3 4.28 -5.21 -2.12
N LYS A 4 3.14 -4.72 -1.59
CA LYS A 4 2.99 -4.49 -0.14
C LYS A 4 2.90 -5.80 0.65
N TRP A 5 2.43 -6.88 0.02
CA TRP A 5 2.30 -8.19 0.66
C TRP A 5 3.66 -8.87 0.83
N ILE A 6 4.54 -8.81 -0.17
CA ILE A 6 5.92 -9.32 -0.07
C ILE A 6 6.65 -8.61 1.08
N ILE A 7 6.51 -7.29 1.19
CA ILE A 7 7.08 -6.50 2.28
C ILE A 7 6.44 -6.87 3.63
N ALA A 8 5.12 -7.02 3.71
CA ALA A 8 4.45 -7.40 4.94
C ALA A 8 4.81 -8.82 5.42
N CYS A 9 4.93 -9.77 4.50
CA CYS A 9 5.41 -11.12 4.77
C CYS A 9 6.86 -11.12 5.26
N LEU A 10 7.75 -10.38 4.60
CA LEU A 10 9.17 -10.26 5.00
C LEU A 10 9.35 -9.58 6.35
N LEU A 11 8.52 -8.59 6.68
CA LEU A 11 8.56 -7.91 7.98
C LEU A 11 7.95 -8.74 9.12
N GLY A 12 7.38 -9.93 8.85
CA GLY A 12 6.65 -10.70 9.86
C GLY A 12 5.48 -9.93 10.49
N VAL A 13 5.07 -8.82 9.87
CA VAL A 13 3.92 -8.02 10.28
C VAL A 13 2.72 -8.82 9.83
N MET A 14 2.12 -9.52 10.78
CA MET A 14 0.74 -9.94 10.65
C MET A 14 -0.07 -8.76 10.14
N VAL A 15 -0.57 -8.83 8.90
CA VAL A 15 -1.53 -7.85 8.40
C VAL A 15 -2.90 -8.20 9.01
N PHE A 16 -2.99 -8.08 10.32
CA PHE A 16 -4.25 -7.96 11.04
C PHE A 16 -4.57 -6.47 11.03
N GLY A 17 -5.43 -6.10 10.08
CA GLY A 17 -5.70 -4.72 9.67
C GLY A 17 -5.76 -3.76 10.85
N SER A 18 -4.77 -2.87 10.94
CA SER A 18 -4.80 -1.73 11.85
C SER A 18 -5.69 -0.63 11.28
N THR A 19 -7.01 -0.82 11.28
CA THR A 19 -7.94 0.31 11.31
C THR A 19 -8.13 0.75 12.76
N GLY A 20 -7.08 1.37 13.30
CA GLY A 20 -7.20 2.14 14.52
C GLY A 20 -7.87 3.46 14.21
N CYS A 21 -9.13 3.62 14.60
CA CYS A 21 -9.76 4.93 14.77
C CYS A 21 -8.89 5.75 15.73
N GLN A 22 -8.20 6.77 15.22
CA GLN A 22 -7.61 7.82 16.06
C GLN A 22 -8.69 8.83 16.41
N ASP A 23 -9.09 8.80 17.67
CA ASP A 23 -10.01 9.74 18.28
C ASP A 23 -9.35 11.13 18.35
N LYS A 24 -10.02 12.12 17.76
CA LYS A 24 -9.61 13.54 17.79
C LYS A 24 -9.95 14.11 19.17
N THR A 25 -8.93 14.45 19.95
CA THR A 25 -9.06 15.54 20.93
C THR A 25 -8.00 16.60 20.71
N ALA A 26 -8.50 17.83 20.58
CA ALA A 26 -7.78 19.03 20.22
C ALA A 26 -6.86 19.51 21.35
N SER A 27 -5.71 20.06 20.95
CA SER A 27 -4.98 21.07 21.71
C SER A 27 -4.30 22.00 20.73
N ASP A 28 -4.88 23.18 20.56
CA ASP A 28 -4.27 24.35 19.95
C ASP A 28 -2.83 24.56 20.43
N ASN A 29 -1.88 24.73 19.50
CA ASN A 29 -1.04 25.91 19.55
C ASN A 29 -0.42 26.23 18.19
N THR A 30 -0.44 27.53 17.89
CA THR A 30 -0.23 28.14 16.58
C THR A 30 1.26 28.32 16.24
N SER A 31 1.53 28.35 14.92
CA SER A 31 2.58 29.13 14.23
C SER A 31 4.02 28.60 14.25
N GLY A 32 4.48 28.19 13.06
CA GLY A 32 5.90 28.05 12.73
C GLY A 32 6.15 27.52 11.33
N THR A 33 5.86 28.33 10.31
CA THR A 33 6.24 28.12 8.90
C THR A 33 7.72 27.76 8.77
N GLN A 34 8.06 26.66 8.09
CA GLN A 34 9.24 26.62 7.22
C GLN A 34 9.18 25.49 6.18
N THR A 35 9.25 25.96 4.94
CA THR A 35 9.37 25.27 3.66
C THR A 35 10.81 24.78 3.45
N ALA A 36 11.00 23.56 2.95
CA ALA A 36 12.15 23.13 2.14
C ALA A 36 11.84 21.71 1.60
N SER A 37 11.54 21.54 0.31
CA SER A 37 12.45 21.57 -0.85
C SER A 37 12.83 20.15 -1.27
N GLU A 38 12.01 19.55 -2.12
CA GLU A 38 12.38 18.41 -2.96
C GLU A 38 13.40 18.88 -4.00
N ALA A 39 14.61 18.32 -3.95
CA ALA A 39 15.60 18.44 -5.01
C ALA A 39 15.65 17.12 -5.76
N GLY A 40 14.99 17.08 -6.92
CA GLY A 40 15.30 16.13 -7.97
C GLY A 40 16.63 16.51 -8.63
N ALA A 41 17.48 15.53 -8.87
CA ALA A 41 18.62 15.65 -9.76
C ALA A 41 18.56 14.53 -10.79
N ALA A 42 18.41 14.94 -12.05
CA ALA A 42 18.44 14.10 -13.23
C ALA A 42 19.82 13.45 -13.40
N ALA A 43 19.83 12.17 -13.74
CA ALA A 43 21.02 11.45 -14.17
C ALA A 43 21.23 11.66 -15.68
N GLU A 44 22.26 12.43 -16.04
CA GLU A 44 22.85 12.37 -17.38
C GLU A 44 23.71 11.10 -17.51
N THR A 45 23.54 10.44 -18.64
CA THR A 45 24.28 9.25 -19.05
C THR A 45 25.60 9.66 -19.70
N GLU A 46 26.72 9.37 -19.05
CA GLU A 46 28.01 9.24 -19.74
C GLU A 46 28.68 7.90 -19.42
N SER A 47 28.91 7.14 -20.48
CA SER A 47 29.77 5.96 -20.53
C SER A 47 31.23 6.40 -20.49
N ALA A 48 32.01 5.96 -19.50
CA ALA A 48 33.39 5.49 -19.67
C ALA A 48 34.06 5.11 -18.34
N GLY A 49 34.72 3.96 -18.35
CA GLY A 49 35.95 3.76 -17.57
C GLY A 49 35.84 2.80 -16.40
N GLN A 50 36.32 1.56 -16.61
CA GLN A 50 36.80 0.69 -15.54
C GLN A 50 37.82 1.46 -14.69
N ALA A 51 37.46 1.74 -13.44
CA ALA A 51 38.39 2.10 -12.39
C ALA A 51 38.27 1.04 -11.29
N GLN A 52 39.29 0.17 -11.26
CA GLN A 52 39.57 -0.78 -10.20
C GLN A 52 39.92 0.00 -8.93
N MET A 53 39.15 -0.17 -7.86
CA MET A 53 39.47 0.29 -6.51
C MET A 53 39.41 -0.93 -5.59
N ASP A 54 40.58 -1.50 -5.31
CA ASP A 54 40.78 -2.44 -4.21
C ASP A 54 40.62 -1.68 -2.88
N GLY A 55 39.79 -2.18 -1.98
CA GLY A 55 39.73 -1.68 -0.61
C GLY A 55 38.46 -2.02 0.16
N ASN A 56 38.41 -3.25 0.69
CA ASN A 56 37.40 -3.83 1.59
C ASN A 56 36.11 -4.31 0.90
N VAL A 57 36.12 -5.58 0.51
CA VAL A 57 34.89 -6.33 0.20
C VAL A 57 34.14 -6.50 1.53
N SER A 58 33.27 -5.56 1.88
CA SER A 58 32.17 -5.86 2.80
C SER A 58 31.30 -6.88 2.05
N SER A 59 31.34 -8.13 2.52
CA SER A 59 30.55 -9.23 1.96
C SER A 59 29.08 -8.83 1.98
N SER A 60 28.39 -8.99 0.85
CA SER A 60 26.94 -8.76 0.84
C SER A 60 26.29 -9.70 1.85
N ILE A 61 25.24 -9.24 2.53
CA ILE A 61 24.45 -10.09 3.43
C ILE A 61 23.90 -11.32 2.69
N ALA A 62 23.71 -11.22 1.36
CA ALA A 62 23.32 -12.34 0.51
C ALA A 62 24.39 -13.44 0.38
N ASP A 63 25.66 -13.16 0.70
CA ASP A 63 26.77 -14.13 0.66
C ASP A 63 26.95 -14.88 2.00
N VAL A 64 26.18 -14.51 3.04
CA VAL A 64 26.22 -15.16 4.36
C VAL A 64 25.40 -16.44 4.30
N GLN A 65 25.94 -17.55 4.84
CA GLN A 65 25.21 -18.81 4.95
C GLN A 65 23.86 -18.59 5.67
N ARG A 66 22.78 -19.11 5.09
CA ARG A 66 21.45 -18.96 5.71
C ARG A 66 21.39 -19.73 7.02
N VAL A 67 20.70 -19.18 8.03
CA VAL A 67 20.50 -19.88 9.31
C VAL A 67 19.77 -21.21 9.09
N SER A 68 18.83 -21.25 8.15
CA SER A 68 18.09 -22.44 7.74
C SER A 68 18.93 -23.52 7.05
N GLU A 69 20.18 -23.21 6.65
CA GLU A 69 21.12 -24.17 6.05
C GLU A 69 22.11 -24.76 7.07
N ARG A 70 22.04 -24.36 8.35
CA ARG A 70 22.91 -24.91 9.39
C ARG A 70 22.58 -26.39 9.63
N VAL A 71 23.61 -27.20 9.93
CA VAL A 71 23.47 -28.66 10.11
C VAL A 71 22.58 -29.01 11.32
N ASP A 72 22.55 -28.15 12.32
CA ASP A 72 21.76 -28.26 13.54
C ASP A 72 20.43 -27.49 13.48
N TYR A 73 20.07 -26.93 12.33
CA TYR A 73 18.79 -26.26 12.14
C TYR A 73 17.63 -27.25 12.24
N ILE A 74 16.61 -26.88 13.01
CA ILE A 74 15.36 -27.61 13.12
C ILE A 74 14.25 -26.66 12.67
N GLY A 75 13.54 -27.02 11.60
CA GLY A 75 12.42 -26.22 11.12
C GLY A 75 11.30 -26.14 12.14
N LEU A 76 10.54 -25.04 12.11
CA LEU A 76 9.42 -24.82 13.02
C LEU A 76 8.40 -25.98 13.02
N GLN A 77 8.14 -26.57 11.85
CA GLN A 77 7.27 -27.74 11.69
C GLN A 77 7.81 -29.01 12.36
N ASP A 78 9.12 -29.11 12.58
CA ASP A 78 9.80 -30.27 13.14
C ASP A 78 10.08 -30.12 14.65
N LEU A 79 9.83 -28.93 15.21
CA LEU A 79 9.98 -28.67 16.64
C LEU A 79 8.98 -29.48 17.48
N ASP A 80 9.41 -29.87 18.67
CA ASP A 80 8.52 -30.35 19.73
C ASP A 80 7.86 -29.14 20.41
N ILE A 81 6.77 -28.64 19.79
CA ILE A 81 6.19 -27.33 20.12
C ILE A 81 5.75 -27.20 21.58
N ASP A 82 5.37 -28.32 22.22
CA ASP A 82 4.93 -28.36 23.61
C ASP A 82 6.04 -27.98 24.60
N LYS A 83 7.31 -28.03 24.18
CA LYS A 83 8.46 -27.53 24.96
C LYS A 83 8.54 -26.01 24.99
N TYR A 84 8.03 -25.34 23.96
CA TYR A 84 8.19 -23.90 23.74
C TYR A 84 6.94 -23.11 24.11
N VAL A 85 5.75 -23.71 23.96
CA VAL A 85 4.47 -23.01 24.18
C VAL A 85 3.55 -23.80 25.11
N THR A 86 2.79 -23.09 25.92
CA THR A 86 1.52 -23.59 26.49
C THR A 86 0.41 -22.65 26.01
N LEU A 87 -0.53 -23.17 25.23
CA LEU A 87 -1.69 -22.41 24.79
C LEU A 87 -2.62 -22.11 25.97
N ASN A 88 -3.28 -20.95 25.92
CA ASN A 88 -4.40 -20.65 26.80
C ASN A 88 -5.62 -21.55 26.48
N ASP A 89 -6.70 -21.38 27.25
CA ASP A 89 -7.98 -22.07 27.00
C ASP A 89 -8.82 -21.34 25.92
N TYR A 90 -8.22 -21.11 24.74
CA TYR A 90 -8.82 -20.33 23.65
C TYR A 90 -10.20 -20.85 23.20
N LYS A 91 -10.51 -22.12 23.43
CA LYS A 91 -11.80 -22.72 23.08
C LYS A 91 -12.95 -22.24 23.96
N ASN A 92 -12.64 -21.79 25.17
CA ASN A 92 -13.61 -21.21 26.11
C ASN A 92 -13.46 -19.68 26.22
N MET A 93 -12.65 -19.08 25.36
CA MET A 93 -12.44 -17.64 25.31
C MET A 93 -13.69 -16.93 24.78
N LYS A 94 -13.91 -15.73 25.32
CA LYS A 94 -14.88 -14.77 24.81
C LYS A 94 -14.12 -13.58 24.28
N VAL A 95 -14.35 -13.25 23.02
CA VAL A 95 -13.76 -12.08 22.38
C VAL A 95 -14.86 -11.08 22.13
N GLU A 96 -14.69 -9.87 22.64
CA GLU A 96 -15.59 -8.75 22.38
C GLU A 96 -15.07 -7.97 21.16
N VAL A 97 -15.94 -7.76 20.18
CA VAL A 97 -15.59 -7.05 18.95
C VAL A 97 -16.69 -6.06 18.65
N TYR A 98 -16.32 -4.80 18.45
CA TYR A 98 -17.25 -3.77 18.02
C TYR A 98 -17.72 -4.06 16.59
N LYS A 99 -19.05 -4.12 16.39
CA LYS A 99 -19.65 -4.18 15.05
C LYS A 99 -20.34 -2.86 14.76
N PRO A 100 -19.80 -2.01 13.87
CA PRO A 100 -20.44 -0.74 13.55
C PRO A 100 -21.84 -0.96 12.99
N GLN A 101 -22.78 -0.13 13.46
CA GLN A 101 -24.13 -0.08 12.90
C GLN A 101 -24.14 0.99 11.81
N ILE A 102 -24.32 0.57 10.56
CA ILE A 102 -24.44 1.49 9.43
C ILE A 102 -25.67 2.39 9.62
N GLN A 103 -25.44 3.69 9.58
CA GLN A 103 -26.47 4.72 9.56
C GLN A 103 -26.65 5.25 8.15
N ASP A 104 -27.82 5.84 7.89
CA ASP A 104 -28.11 6.55 6.63
C ASP A 104 -27.05 7.61 6.31
N GLN A 105 -26.49 8.26 7.33
CA GLN A 105 -25.41 9.25 7.18
C GLN A 105 -24.12 8.65 6.62
N ASP A 106 -23.78 7.40 6.94
CA ASP A 106 -22.59 6.73 6.41
C ASP A 106 -22.76 6.46 4.90
N ILE A 107 -23.98 6.11 4.50
CA ILE A 107 -24.35 5.90 3.10
C ILE A 107 -24.32 7.23 2.34
N GLU A 108 -24.91 8.29 2.90
CA GLU A 108 -24.86 9.64 2.30
C GLU A 108 -23.42 10.11 2.12
N GLN A 109 -22.57 9.95 3.15
CA GLN A 109 -21.17 10.35 3.08
C GLN A 109 -20.42 9.59 1.98
N TYR A 110 -20.66 8.29 1.85
CA TYR A 110 -20.07 7.47 0.78
C TYR A 110 -20.56 7.90 -0.61
N ILE A 111 -21.85 8.20 -0.75
CA ILE A 111 -22.41 8.71 -2.01
C ILE A 111 -21.73 10.03 -2.39
N ASP A 112 -21.64 10.97 -1.46
CA ASP A 112 -21.06 12.29 -1.69
C ASP A 112 -19.56 12.23 -2.00
N SER A 113 -18.83 11.33 -1.34
CA SER A 113 -17.38 11.22 -1.51
C SER A 113 -16.98 10.35 -2.69
N GLU A 114 -17.73 9.31 -3.03
CA GLU A 114 -17.29 8.32 -4.04
C GLU A 114 -18.16 8.28 -5.30
N LEU A 115 -19.47 8.52 -5.20
CA LEU A 115 -20.40 8.22 -6.29
C LEU A 115 -20.98 9.46 -6.99
N LEU A 116 -21.21 10.58 -6.28
CA LEU A 116 -21.73 11.84 -6.83
C LEU A 116 -20.60 12.77 -7.31
N LYS A 117 -19.67 12.19 -8.04
CA LYS A 117 -18.59 12.91 -8.73
C LYS A 117 -18.67 12.57 -10.20
N GLY A 118 -18.90 13.58 -11.03
CA GLY A 118 -19.03 13.36 -12.47
C GLY A 118 -18.64 14.59 -13.27
N TYR A 119 -18.93 14.54 -14.56
CA TYR A 119 -18.55 15.58 -15.50
C TYR A 119 -19.75 16.13 -16.24
N ILE A 120 -19.95 17.43 -16.14
CA ILE A 120 -21.05 18.12 -16.80
C ILE A 120 -20.61 18.62 -18.17
N LYS A 121 -21.59 18.77 -19.07
CA LYS A 121 -21.35 19.09 -20.48
C LYS A 121 -22.27 20.18 -21.04
N ASP A 122 -23.09 20.79 -20.20
CA ASP A 122 -24.19 21.67 -20.58
C ASP A 122 -23.87 23.17 -20.44
N ARG A 123 -22.65 23.51 -20.02
CA ARG A 123 -22.13 24.89 -20.00
C ARG A 123 -20.64 24.94 -20.34
N ALA A 124 -20.18 26.15 -20.64
CA ALA A 124 -18.79 26.43 -20.90
C ALA A 124 -17.97 26.46 -19.60
N VAL A 125 -16.67 26.19 -19.75
CA VAL A 125 -15.67 26.29 -18.68
C VAL A 125 -15.59 27.72 -18.14
N ALA A 126 -15.50 27.86 -16.83
CA ALA A 126 -15.33 29.11 -16.10
C ALA A 126 -14.07 29.07 -15.20
N ASP A 127 -13.67 30.24 -14.73
CA ASP A 127 -12.61 30.36 -13.71
C ASP A 127 -13.02 29.62 -12.42
N GLY A 128 -12.11 28.83 -11.86
CA GLY A 128 -12.35 27.97 -10.69
C GLY A 128 -12.99 26.61 -10.98
N ASP A 129 -13.38 26.33 -12.23
CA ASP A 129 -13.80 24.99 -12.61
C ASP A 129 -12.62 24.01 -12.64
N VAL A 130 -12.90 22.72 -12.44
CA VAL A 130 -11.96 21.65 -12.76
C VAL A 130 -12.36 21.05 -14.11
N ALA A 131 -11.60 21.33 -15.17
CA ALA A 131 -11.86 20.81 -16.50
C ALA A 131 -11.09 19.50 -16.74
N ASN A 132 -11.78 18.45 -17.16
CA ASN A 132 -11.12 17.25 -17.67
C ASN A 132 -10.70 17.49 -19.12
N ILE A 133 -9.41 17.38 -19.40
CA ILE A 133 -8.84 17.70 -20.70
C ILE A 133 -7.97 16.58 -21.25
N ASP A 134 -7.99 16.47 -22.57
CA ASP A 134 -6.92 15.83 -23.34
C ASP A 134 -6.09 16.93 -23.98
N TYR A 135 -4.76 16.85 -23.94
CA TYR A 135 -3.93 17.82 -24.63
C TYR A 135 -2.73 17.18 -25.32
N GLU A 136 -2.30 17.79 -26.42
CA GLU A 136 -1.09 17.45 -27.17
C GLU A 136 -0.32 18.74 -27.48
N GLY A 137 0.86 18.88 -26.89
CA GLY A 137 1.79 19.98 -27.08
C GLY A 137 2.76 19.72 -28.23
N LYS A 138 2.89 20.69 -29.12
CA LYS A 138 3.79 20.66 -30.28
C LYS A 138 4.70 21.87 -30.31
N LYS A 139 5.98 21.64 -30.62
CA LYS A 139 6.96 22.67 -30.96
C LYS A 139 7.35 22.47 -32.43
N ASP A 140 7.26 23.53 -33.23
CA ASP A 140 7.55 23.48 -34.67
C ASP A 140 6.80 22.34 -35.41
N GLY A 141 5.58 22.03 -34.97
CA GLY A 141 4.73 20.97 -35.53
C GLY A 141 5.06 19.55 -35.05
N VAL A 142 6.04 19.36 -34.17
CA VAL A 142 6.44 18.05 -33.63
C VAL A 142 6.02 17.95 -32.17
N ALA A 143 5.32 16.87 -31.82
CA ALA A 143 4.93 16.60 -30.44
C ALA A 143 6.18 16.36 -29.57
N PHE A 144 6.15 16.83 -28.33
CA PHE A 144 7.26 16.66 -27.40
C PHE A 144 6.88 15.82 -26.18
N GLU A 145 7.91 15.18 -25.60
CA GLU A 145 7.77 14.33 -24.41
C GLU A 145 7.29 15.13 -23.21
N GLY A 146 6.35 14.58 -22.44
CA GLY A 146 5.69 15.28 -21.33
C GLY A 146 4.67 16.36 -21.77
N GLY A 147 4.50 16.59 -23.06
CA GLY A 147 3.53 17.54 -23.61
C GLY A 147 2.17 16.95 -23.93
N THR A 148 1.92 15.67 -23.68
CA THR A 148 0.68 14.98 -24.06
C THR A 148 0.09 14.20 -22.89
N ALA A 149 -1.20 14.39 -22.63
CA ALA A 149 -1.96 13.60 -21.65
C ALA A 149 -3.42 13.47 -22.10
N SER A 150 -4.10 12.45 -21.59
CA SER A 150 -5.54 12.25 -21.76
C SER A 150 -6.20 12.06 -20.41
N GLY A 151 -7.40 12.61 -20.25
CA GLY A 151 -8.20 12.52 -19.02
C GLY A 151 -7.62 13.29 -17.84
N PHE A 152 -6.87 14.36 -18.08
CA PHE A 152 -6.23 15.15 -17.02
C PHE A 152 -7.21 16.16 -16.43
N ASP A 153 -7.40 16.15 -15.10
CA ASP A 153 -8.23 17.14 -14.41
C ASP A 153 -7.40 18.39 -14.06
N LEU A 154 -7.75 19.53 -14.66
CA LEU A 154 -7.09 20.81 -14.49
C LEU A 154 -8.02 21.82 -13.83
N GLU A 155 -7.65 22.31 -12.65
CA GLU A 155 -8.30 23.47 -12.02
C GLU A 155 -7.92 24.76 -12.77
N ILE A 156 -8.91 25.42 -13.35
CA ILE A 156 -8.77 26.65 -14.12
C ILE A 156 -8.54 27.83 -13.19
N GLY A 157 -7.43 28.53 -13.36
CA GLY A 157 -6.99 29.61 -12.48
C GLY A 157 -5.99 29.16 -11.40
N SER A 158 -5.61 27.88 -11.37
CA SER A 158 -4.60 27.34 -10.43
C SER A 158 -3.18 27.81 -10.73
N GLY A 159 -2.89 28.16 -11.99
CA GLY A 159 -1.54 28.50 -12.45
C GLY A 159 -0.58 27.31 -12.44
N SER A 160 -1.13 26.10 -12.50
CA SER A 160 -0.36 24.85 -12.58
C SER A 160 0.21 24.62 -13.97
N PHE A 161 -0.40 25.22 -15.00
CA PHE A 161 0.08 25.21 -16.39
C PHE A 161 0.81 26.51 -16.77
N ILE A 162 1.39 26.53 -17.98
CA ILE A 162 2.08 27.73 -18.46
C ILE A 162 1.11 28.91 -18.62
N PRO A 163 1.56 30.16 -18.41
CA PRO A 163 0.71 31.33 -18.50
C PRO A 163 -0.04 31.42 -19.84
N GLY A 164 -1.33 31.71 -19.79
CA GLY A 164 -2.20 31.79 -20.97
C GLY A 164 -2.86 30.47 -21.36
N PHE A 165 -2.46 29.34 -20.77
CA PHE A 165 -3.08 28.03 -21.06
C PHE A 165 -4.51 27.99 -20.49
N GLU A 166 -4.65 28.17 -19.18
CA GLU A 166 -5.91 28.04 -18.44
C GLU A 166 -6.92 29.12 -18.88
N GLU A 167 -6.47 30.35 -19.09
CA GLU A 167 -7.34 31.48 -19.48
C GLU A 167 -7.96 31.30 -20.87
N LYS A 168 -7.29 30.56 -21.76
CA LYS A 168 -7.83 30.27 -23.09
C LYS A 168 -8.85 29.12 -23.09
N LEU A 169 -8.94 28.35 -22.01
CA LEU A 169 -9.98 27.32 -21.86
C LEU A 169 -11.29 27.91 -21.33
N ILE A 170 -11.26 29.09 -20.72
CA ILE A 170 -12.48 29.78 -20.28
C ILE A 170 -13.37 30.07 -21.48
N GLY A 171 -14.64 29.65 -21.40
CA GLY A 171 -15.62 29.79 -22.46
C GLY A 171 -15.67 28.63 -23.46
N VAL A 172 -14.75 27.66 -23.38
CA VAL A 172 -14.77 26.44 -24.22
C VAL A 172 -15.84 25.48 -23.70
N MET A 173 -16.63 24.89 -24.60
CA MET A 173 -17.64 23.90 -24.24
C MET A 173 -17.02 22.49 -24.18
N PRO A 174 -17.47 21.62 -23.26
CA PRO A 174 -17.15 20.20 -23.33
C PRO A 174 -17.51 19.56 -24.68
N GLY A 175 -16.61 18.74 -25.21
CA GLY A 175 -16.62 18.16 -26.54
C GLY A 175 -15.91 18.99 -27.61
N GLU A 176 -15.48 20.22 -27.30
CA GLU A 176 -14.74 21.07 -28.22
C GLU A 176 -13.22 20.86 -28.10
N THR A 177 -12.54 21.02 -29.24
CA THR A 177 -11.08 21.02 -29.35
C THR A 177 -10.62 22.40 -29.80
N VAL A 178 -9.62 22.95 -29.12
CA VAL A 178 -9.03 24.26 -29.40
C VAL A 178 -7.52 24.17 -29.49
N ASP A 179 -6.93 24.94 -30.41
CA ASP A 179 -5.49 25.12 -30.50
C ASP A 179 -5.07 26.38 -29.72
N LEU A 180 -4.15 26.20 -28.78
CA LEU A 180 -3.63 27.25 -27.92
C LEU A 180 -2.21 27.62 -28.36
N ASP A 181 -2.08 28.74 -29.06
CA ASP A 181 -0.78 29.36 -29.33
C ASP A 181 -0.24 29.99 -28.04
N LEU A 182 0.84 29.41 -27.51
CA LEU A 182 1.45 29.78 -26.23
C LEU A 182 2.96 29.96 -26.38
N THR A 183 3.58 30.53 -25.36
CA THR A 183 5.03 30.67 -25.26
C THR A 183 5.46 30.29 -23.87
N PHE A 184 6.42 29.37 -23.78
CA PHE A 184 6.98 28.99 -22.49
C PHE A 184 7.70 30.17 -21.84
N PRO A 185 7.63 30.32 -20.50
CA PRO A 185 8.37 31.36 -19.79
C PRO A 185 9.88 31.29 -20.06
N GLU A 186 10.56 32.44 -20.03
CA GLU A 186 12.03 32.53 -20.17
C GLU A 186 12.81 31.71 -19.12
N GLY A 187 12.21 31.48 -17.94
CA GLY A 187 12.78 30.70 -16.85
C GLY A 187 12.28 29.26 -16.75
N TYR A 188 11.74 28.69 -17.84
CA TYR A 188 11.22 27.33 -17.81
C TYR A 188 12.33 26.31 -17.51
N ARG A 189 12.00 25.27 -16.72
CA ARG A 189 12.98 24.31 -16.17
C ARG A 189 13.75 23.58 -17.27
N GLU A 190 13.11 23.30 -18.39
CA GLU A 190 13.72 22.68 -19.56
C GLU A 190 14.26 23.75 -20.52
N PRO A 191 15.59 23.91 -20.65
CA PRO A 191 16.19 24.98 -21.46
C PRO A 191 15.78 24.95 -22.94
N SER A 192 15.45 23.78 -23.49
CA SER A 192 15.01 23.68 -24.89
C SER A 192 13.63 24.28 -25.16
N PHE A 193 12.84 24.52 -24.12
CA PHE A 193 11.51 25.14 -24.21
C PHE A 193 11.48 26.59 -23.73
N ALA A 194 12.45 27.04 -22.94
CA ALA A 194 12.47 28.42 -22.43
C ALA A 194 12.33 29.48 -23.54
N GLY A 195 11.31 30.34 -23.41
CA GLY A 195 10.99 31.41 -24.37
C GLY A 195 10.49 30.92 -25.74
N GLN A 196 10.26 29.62 -25.92
CA GLN A 196 9.91 29.05 -27.22
C GLN A 196 8.39 29.07 -27.45
N PRO A 197 7.95 29.40 -28.69
CA PRO A 197 6.55 29.28 -29.06
C PRO A 197 6.16 27.81 -29.22
N VAL A 198 4.95 27.47 -28.76
CA VAL A 198 4.36 26.14 -28.87
C VAL A 198 2.87 26.23 -29.11
N VAL A 199 2.31 25.15 -29.67
CA VAL A 199 0.87 24.99 -29.87
C VAL A 199 0.41 23.80 -29.05
N PHE A 200 -0.59 24.00 -28.21
CA PHE A 200 -1.29 22.90 -27.54
C PHE A 200 -2.65 22.70 -28.18
N THR A 201 -2.90 21.52 -28.74
CA THR A 201 -4.24 21.09 -29.14
C THR A 201 -4.90 20.50 -27.90
N VAL A 202 -5.96 21.13 -27.40
CA VAL A 202 -6.65 20.75 -26.15
C VAL A 202 -8.10 20.42 -26.44
N THR A 203 -8.57 19.26 -26.00
CA THR A 203 -9.99 18.88 -26.00
C THR A 203 -10.51 18.94 -24.58
N VAL A 204 -11.63 19.64 -24.36
CA VAL A 204 -12.32 19.63 -23.07
C VAL A 204 -13.31 18.47 -23.07
N ASN A 205 -13.14 17.49 -22.20
CA ASN A 205 -14.01 16.32 -22.12
C ASN A 205 -15.27 16.57 -21.27
N GLY A 206 -15.15 17.42 -20.26
CA GLY A 206 -16.20 17.75 -19.29
C GLY A 206 -15.68 18.61 -18.15
N ILE A 207 -16.59 19.13 -17.34
CA ILE A 207 -16.26 19.92 -16.14
C ILE A 207 -16.63 19.11 -14.92
N ALA A 208 -15.65 18.83 -14.06
CA ALA A 208 -15.89 18.05 -12.86
C ALA A 208 -16.82 18.82 -11.92
N GLU A 209 -17.85 18.12 -11.45
CA GLU A 209 -18.82 18.67 -10.51
C GLU A 209 -19.20 17.60 -9.49
N SER A 210 -19.47 18.04 -8.27
CA SER A 210 -19.99 17.22 -7.19
C SER A 210 -21.23 17.87 -6.59
N ILE A 211 -22.24 17.07 -6.28
CA ILE A 211 -23.50 17.52 -5.68
C ILE A 211 -23.74 16.67 -4.44
N SER A 212 -24.28 17.26 -3.37
CA SER A 212 -24.68 16.49 -2.20
C SER A 212 -25.84 15.56 -2.57
N TYR A 213 -25.90 14.38 -1.96
CA TYR A 213 -26.99 13.45 -2.14
C TYR A 213 -28.33 14.08 -1.71
N ALA A 214 -28.33 14.92 -0.68
CA ALA A 214 -29.52 15.63 -0.24
C ALA A 214 -30.13 16.50 -1.36
N ASP A 215 -29.30 17.19 -2.12
CA ASP A 215 -29.72 18.15 -3.16
C ASP A 215 -29.86 17.53 -4.55
N ALA A 216 -29.20 16.40 -4.81
CA ALA A 216 -29.21 15.74 -6.10
C ALA A 216 -30.64 15.35 -6.53
N THR A 217 -30.88 15.32 -7.84
CA THR A 217 -32.08 14.77 -8.47
C THR A 217 -31.70 13.67 -9.47
N ASP A 218 -32.66 12.86 -9.92
CA ASP A 218 -32.41 11.85 -10.97
C ASP A 218 -31.86 12.49 -12.26
N ALA A 219 -32.26 13.74 -12.55
CA ALA A 219 -31.76 14.50 -13.70
C ALA A 219 -30.28 14.90 -13.53
N ASP A 220 -29.84 15.17 -12.30
CA ASP A 220 -28.45 15.51 -12.01
C ASP A 220 -27.51 14.32 -12.23
N LEU A 221 -27.96 13.10 -11.91
CA LEU A 221 -27.18 11.89 -12.17
C LEU A 221 -26.84 11.75 -13.66
N ALA A 222 -27.84 11.93 -14.51
CA ALA A 222 -27.66 11.93 -15.96
C ALA A 222 -26.79 13.10 -16.45
N ARG A 223 -26.96 14.30 -15.86
CA ARG A 223 -26.16 15.49 -16.19
C ARG A 223 -24.67 15.30 -15.86
N LEU A 224 -24.38 14.61 -14.75
CA LEU A 224 -23.03 14.25 -14.32
C LEU A 224 -22.43 13.07 -15.11
N GLY A 225 -23.20 12.42 -15.97
CA GLY A 225 -22.77 11.25 -16.74
C GLY A 225 -22.66 9.97 -15.90
N LEU A 226 -23.34 9.90 -14.76
CA LEU A 226 -23.34 8.73 -13.90
C LEU A 226 -24.24 7.63 -14.46
N SER A 227 -23.88 6.37 -14.23
CA SER A 227 -24.59 5.21 -14.78
C SER A 227 -25.86 4.80 -14.02
N TYR A 228 -26.23 5.52 -12.96
CA TYR A 228 -27.36 5.17 -12.10
C TYR A 228 -28.68 5.71 -12.67
N GLU A 229 -29.72 4.87 -12.70
CA GLU A 229 -31.02 5.21 -13.28
C GLU A 229 -31.87 6.14 -12.40
N SER A 230 -31.59 6.19 -11.09
CA SER A 230 -32.29 7.04 -10.11
C SER A 230 -31.46 7.22 -8.84
N LYS A 231 -31.85 8.19 -7.98
CA LYS A 231 -31.29 8.34 -6.62
C LYS A 231 -31.49 7.09 -5.77
N GLU A 232 -32.61 6.39 -5.93
CA GLU A 232 -32.89 5.15 -5.20
C GLU A 232 -31.91 4.05 -5.62
N ALA A 233 -31.64 3.91 -6.93
CA ALA A 233 -30.64 2.96 -7.42
C ALA A 233 -29.22 3.30 -6.95
N LEU A 234 -28.88 4.60 -6.90
CA LEU A 234 -27.61 5.09 -6.35
C LEU A 234 -27.49 4.76 -4.86
N TRP A 235 -28.56 4.99 -4.09
CA TRP A 235 -28.63 4.67 -2.67
C TRP A 235 -28.46 3.18 -2.41
N ASP A 236 -29.18 2.32 -3.12
CA ASP A 236 -29.08 0.87 -2.95
C ASP A 236 -27.68 0.34 -3.27
N ALA A 237 -27.04 0.89 -4.31
CA ALA A 237 -25.67 0.55 -4.65
C ALA A 237 -24.67 0.98 -3.55
N ALA A 238 -24.79 2.21 -3.07
CA ALA A 238 -23.99 2.73 -1.97
C ALA A 238 -24.17 1.92 -0.70
N LYS A 239 -25.42 1.64 -0.33
CA LYS A 239 -25.77 0.83 0.84
C LYS A 239 -25.14 -0.55 0.77
N ALA A 240 -25.26 -1.23 -0.36
CA ALA A 240 -24.67 -2.56 -0.54
C ALA A 240 -23.14 -2.54 -0.37
N GLU A 241 -22.46 -1.52 -0.90
CA GLU A 241 -21.01 -1.40 -0.78
C GLU A 241 -20.57 -1.03 0.65
N VAL A 242 -21.26 -0.10 1.31
CA VAL A 242 -20.99 0.29 2.70
C VAL A 242 -21.23 -0.89 3.66
N GLU A 243 -22.33 -1.62 3.50
CA GLU A 243 -22.63 -2.81 4.31
C GLU A 243 -21.57 -3.90 4.10
N LYS A 244 -21.18 -4.15 2.84
CA LYS A 244 -20.13 -5.11 2.52
C LYS A 244 -18.77 -4.71 3.13
N SER A 245 -18.36 -3.46 2.95
CA SER A 245 -17.09 -2.95 3.48
C SER A 245 -17.06 -3.01 5.01
N ALA A 246 -18.18 -2.71 5.68
CA ALA A 246 -18.28 -2.81 7.12
C ALA A 246 -18.25 -4.26 7.62
N GLU A 247 -18.85 -5.20 6.89
CA GLU A 247 -18.74 -6.63 7.21
C GLU A 247 -17.31 -7.13 7.07
N GLU A 248 -16.62 -6.78 5.97
CA GLU A 248 -15.22 -7.15 5.74
C GLU A 248 -14.31 -6.56 6.84
N ALA A 249 -14.51 -5.29 7.21
CA ALA A 249 -13.77 -4.65 8.29
C ALA A 249 -14.06 -5.30 9.66
N PHE A 250 -15.31 -5.70 9.92
CA PHE A 250 -15.69 -6.41 11.13
C PHE A 250 -15.05 -7.80 11.20
N GLU A 251 -15.09 -8.58 10.12
CA GLU A 251 -14.46 -9.91 10.06
C GLU A 251 -12.95 -9.85 10.23
N ALA A 252 -12.30 -8.83 9.67
CA ALA A 252 -10.88 -8.55 9.89
C ALA A 252 -10.60 -8.18 11.36
N SER A 253 -11.40 -7.30 11.95
CA SER A 253 -11.26 -6.89 13.37
C SER A 253 -11.50 -8.07 14.31
N LYS A 254 -12.48 -8.91 14.01
CA LYS A 254 -12.81 -10.13 14.75
C LYS A 254 -11.63 -11.09 14.77
N THR A 255 -11.10 -11.39 13.58
CA THR A 255 -9.94 -12.25 13.42
C THR A 255 -8.74 -11.72 14.21
N SER A 256 -8.49 -10.41 14.10
CA SER A 256 -7.39 -9.73 14.79
C SER A 256 -7.54 -9.82 16.31
N ALA A 257 -8.74 -9.57 16.84
CA ALA A 257 -9.03 -9.63 18.27
C ALA A 257 -8.86 -11.05 18.82
N ILE A 258 -9.36 -12.06 18.11
CA ILE A 258 -9.19 -13.48 18.46
C ILE A 258 -7.71 -13.82 18.59
N LEU A 259 -6.91 -13.55 17.55
CA LEU A 259 -5.51 -13.93 17.54
C LEU A 259 -4.71 -13.16 18.58
N ASN A 260 -4.91 -11.84 18.70
CA ASN A 260 -4.24 -11.02 19.70
C ASN A 260 -4.51 -11.50 21.13
N GLN A 261 -5.75 -11.89 21.43
CA GLN A 261 -6.09 -12.40 22.75
C GLN A 261 -5.42 -13.76 23.02
N ILE A 262 -5.44 -14.68 22.05
CA ILE A 262 -4.74 -15.97 22.19
C ILE A 262 -3.23 -15.76 22.37
N LEU A 263 -2.64 -14.87 21.59
CA LEU A 263 -1.21 -14.57 21.62
C LEU A 263 -0.79 -13.97 22.96
N SER A 264 -1.57 -13.02 23.49
CA SER A 264 -1.26 -12.32 24.74
C SER A 264 -1.49 -13.17 25.99
N GLU A 265 -2.41 -14.13 25.95
CA GLU A 265 -2.73 -14.99 27.10
C GLU A 265 -2.01 -16.35 27.06
N SER A 266 -1.43 -16.74 25.92
CA SER A 266 -0.60 -17.94 25.82
C SER A 266 0.77 -17.74 26.48
N THR A 267 1.34 -18.81 27.02
CA THR A 267 2.63 -18.76 27.70
C THR A 267 3.74 -19.26 26.79
N ILE A 268 4.70 -18.38 26.51
CA ILE A 268 5.99 -18.74 25.92
C ILE A 268 6.94 -19.23 27.01
N LYS A 269 7.45 -20.46 26.87
CA LYS A 269 8.41 -21.08 27.79
C LYS A 269 9.85 -20.73 27.43
N GLU A 270 10.14 -20.80 26.13
CA GLU A 270 11.46 -20.58 25.56
C GLU A 270 11.29 -20.10 24.10
N ILE A 271 12.23 -19.27 23.65
CA ILE A 271 12.31 -18.82 22.25
C ILE A 271 13.62 -19.36 21.70
N PRO A 272 13.60 -20.19 20.65
CA PRO A 272 14.83 -20.65 20.03
C PRO A 272 15.60 -19.50 19.38
N GLU A 273 16.82 -19.23 19.87
CA GLU A 273 17.65 -18.11 19.38
C GLU A 273 17.88 -18.18 17.87
N TYR A 274 18.11 -19.38 17.32
CA TYR A 274 18.34 -19.53 15.88
C TYR A 274 17.12 -19.16 15.02
N LEU A 275 15.89 -19.22 15.54
CA LEU A 275 14.72 -18.75 14.81
C LEU A 275 14.64 -17.21 14.83
N VAL A 276 15.13 -16.57 15.89
CA VAL A 276 15.24 -15.11 15.96
C VAL A 276 16.33 -14.64 15.00
N GLU A 277 17.48 -15.32 14.97
CA GLU A 277 18.55 -15.07 14.00
C GLU A 277 18.08 -15.25 12.55
N GLU A 278 17.30 -16.30 12.25
CA GLU A 278 16.72 -16.51 10.92
C GLU A 278 15.79 -15.34 10.52
N GLN A 279 14.95 -14.87 11.45
CA GLN A 279 14.05 -13.76 11.20
C GLN A 279 14.80 -12.44 10.97
N MET A 280 15.83 -12.17 11.77
CA MET A 280 16.70 -10.99 11.59
C MET A 280 17.43 -11.04 10.24
N GLN A 281 18.00 -12.20 9.88
CA GLN A 281 18.65 -12.41 8.60
C GLN A 281 17.71 -12.16 7.42
N GLY A 282 16.44 -12.58 7.52
CA GLY A 282 15.42 -12.28 6.51
C GLY A 282 15.21 -10.77 6.30
N PHE A 283 15.13 -10.00 7.40
CA PHE A 283 15.00 -8.54 7.36
C PHE A 283 16.22 -7.89 6.70
N GLU A 284 17.42 -8.33 7.06
CA GLU A 284 18.67 -7.82 6.52
C GLU A 284 18.81 -8.10 5.01
N ILE A 285 18.46 -9.31 4.55
CA ILE A 285 18.45 -9.66 3.12
C ILE A 285 17.46 -8.77 2.34
N TYR A 286 16.28 -8.54 2.90
CA TYR A 286 15.32 -7.62 2.31
C TYR A 286 15.89 -6.20 2.21
N MET A 287 16.52 -5.72 3.28
CA MET A 287 17.08 -4.37 3.30
C MET A 287 18.31 -4.20 2.40
N GLU A 288 19.12 -5.24 2.23
CA GLU A 288 20.18 -5.32 1.22
C GLU A 288 19.60 -5.12 -0.18
N SER A 289 18.55 -5.85 -0.51
CA SER A 289 17.88 -5.77 -1.82
C SER A 289 17.33 -4.37 -2.08
N MET A 290 16.70 -3.76 -1.08
CA MET A 290 16.16 -2.40 -1.16
C MET A 290 17.26 -1.34 -1.27
N SER A 291 18.31 -1.45 -0.45
CA SER A 291 19.44 -0.51 -0.45
C SER A 291 20.13 -0.51 -1.82
N GLN A 292 20.34 -1.70 -2.38
CA GLN A 292 20.95 -1.86 -3.69
C GLN A 292 20.07 -1.29 -4.80
N MET A 293 18.75 -1.51 -4.74
CA MET A 293 17.80 -1.05 -5.75
C MET A 293 17.63 0.47 -5.77
N TYR A 294 17.50 1.10 -4.59
CA TYR A 294 17.17 2.53 -4.51
C TYR A 294 18.39 3.44 -4.37
N TYR A 295 19.46 2.96 -3.75
CA TYR A 295 20.63 3.77 -3.43
C TYR A 295 21.91 3.27 -4.11
N GLY A 296 21.85 2.13 -4.82
CA GLY A 296 22.99 1.57 -5.54
C GLY A 296 24.15 1.14 -4.63
N MET A 297 23.86 0.84 -3.37
CA MET A 297 24.85 0.44 -2.35
C MET A 297 24.33 -0.70 -1.48
N ASN A 298 25.24 -1.46 -0.87
CA ASN A 298 24.88 -2.51 0.08
C ASN A 298 24.26 -1.92 1.36
N PHE A 299 23.58 -2.76 2.14
CA PHE A 299 22.82 -2.34 3.33
C PHE A 299 23.71 -1.74 4.40
N GLU A 300 24.87 -2.35 4.67
CA GLU A 300 25.78 -1.83 5.69
C GLU A 300 26.24 -0.41 5.35
N LYS A 301 26.59 -0.15 4.08
CA LYS A 301 26.96 1.17 3.60
C LYS A 301 25.80 2.14 3.62
N TYR A 302 24.59 1.69 3.29
CA TYR A 302 23.38 2.49 3.42
C TYR A 302 23.17 2.97 4.87
N LEU A 303 23.26 2.05 5.84
CA LEU A 303 23.13 2.39 7.26
C LEU A 303 24.19 3.42 7.69
N GLN A 304 25.42 3.27 7.24
CA GLN A 304 26.53 4.16 7.61
C GLN A 304 26.42 5.55 6.95
N ASP A 305 26.21 5.59 5.63
CA ASP A 305 26.32 6.82 4.84
C ASP A 305 25.01 7.63 4.81
N VAL A 306 23.85 6.98 4.93
CA VAL A 306 22.52 7.61 4.85
C VAL A 306 21.88 7.74 6.23
N GLU A 307 21.72 6.62 6.94
CA GLU A 307 21.03 6.57 8.25
C GLU A 307 21.95 6.98 9.41
N GLN A 308 23.26 7.08 9.16
CA GLN A 308 24.29 7.43 10.16
C GLN A 308 24.26 6.53 11.40
N ARG A 309 24.04 5.23 11.21
CA ARG A 309 24.01 4.21 12.28
C ARG A 309 24.82 2.97 11.92
N SER A 310 25.16 2.16 12.92
CA SER A 310 25.83 0.87 12.70
C SER A 310 24.82 -0.26 12.43
N LEU A 311 25.30 -1.36 11.83
CA LEU A 311 24.51 -2.59 11.67
C LEU A 311 24.14 -3.20 13.03
N GLU A 312 25.05 -3.16 14.01
CA GLU A 312 24.79 -3.64 15.38
C GLU A 312 23.67 -2.84 16.06
N ASP A 313 23.65 -1.51 15.91
CA ASP A 313 22.56 -0.68 16.43
C ASP A 313 21.23 -1.01 15.75
N PHE A 314 21.27 -1.30 14.44
CA PHE A 314 20.10 -1.69 13.66
C PHE A 314 19.55 -3.05 14.11
N GLU A 315 20.41 -4.07 14.20
CA GLU A 315 20.09 -5.40 14.71
C GLU A 315 19.50 -5.35 16.12
N ALA A 316 20.08 -4.53 17.02
CA ALA A 316 19.57 -4.35 18.37
C ALA A 316 18.18 -3.71 18.41
N GLU A 317 17.86 -2.84 17.45
CA GLU A 317 16.54 -2.21 17.33
C GLU A 317 15.49 -3.18 16.81
N ILE A 318 15.79 -3.99 15.80
CA ILE A 318 14.81 -4.91 15.19
C ILE A 318 14.63 -6.21 15.96
N ARG A 319 15.59 -6.58 16.82
CA ARG A 319 15.57 -7.85 17.57
C ARG A 319 14.29 -8.05 18.41
N PRO A 320 13.79 -7.08 19.19
CA PRO A 320 12.55 -7.26 19.95
C PRO A 320 11.33 -7.57 19.07
N ASP A 321 11.29 -6.99 17.86
CA ASP A 321 10.22 -7.26 16.89
C ASP A 321 10.38 -8.66 16.31
N CYS A 322 11.60 -9.07 15.96
CA CYS A 322 11.89 -10.44 15.49
C CYS A 322 11.56 -11.48 16.57
N GLU A 323 11.90 -11.24 17.84
CA GLU A 323 11.48 -12.09 18.95
C GLU A 323 9.95 -12.17 19.06
N THR A 324 9.25 -11.06 18.85
CA THR A 324 7.78 -11.02 18.88
C THR A 324 7.18 -11.84 17.75
N THR A 325 7.72 -11.72 16.53
CA THR A 325 7.35 -12.55 15.38
C THR A 325 7.59 -14.04 15.65
N VAL A 326 8.75 -14.41 16.22
CA VAL A 326 9.03 -15.82 16.54
C VAL A 326 8.07 -16.35 17.62
N LYS A 327 7.74 -15.55 18.65
CA LYS A 327 6.71 -15.92 19.65
C LYS A 327 5.37 -16.20 18.97
N GLN A 328 4.97 -15.34 18.05
CA GLN A 328 3.75 -15.52 17.28
C GLN A 328 3.79 -16.80 16.44
N TYR A 329 4.90 -17.07 15.75
CA TYR A 329 5.08 -18.27 14.93
C TYR A 329 4.96 -19.55 15.76
N LEU A 330 5.58 -19.56 16.95
CA LEU A 330 5.48 -20.69 17.88
C LEU A 330 4.04 -20.92 18.36
N ILE A 331 3.30 -19.85 18.71
CA ILE A 331 1.91 -19.97 19.14
C ILE A 331 1.00 -20.41 17.98
N SER A 332 1.17 -19.85 16.79
CA SER A 332 0.43 -20.24 15.59
C SER A 332 0.66 -21.71 15.24
N GLU A 333 1.92 -22.19 15.27
CA GLU A 333 2.26 -23.59 15.06
C GLU A 333 1.61 -24.50 16.12
N ALA A 334 1.63 -24.10 17.39
CA ALA A 334 0.96 -24.83 18.47
C ALA A 334 -0.56 -24.92 18.24
N LEU A 335 -1.20 -23.81 17.84
CA LEU A 335 -2.63 -23.77 17.54
C LEU A 335 -2.98 -24.64 16.35
N ALA A 336 -2.20 -24.57 15.27
CA ALA A 336 -2.40 -25.39 14.07
C ALA A 336 -2.36 -26.88 14.41
N ARG A 337 -1.41 -27.33 15.24
CA ARG A 337 -1.34 -28.72 15.70
C ARG A 337 -2.50 -29.10 16.62
N ALA A 338 -2.89 -28.22 17.54
CA ALA A 338 -4.02 -28.44 18.43
C ALA A 338 -5.35 -28.59 17.67
N GLU A 339 -5.50 -27.85 16.57
CA GLU A 339 -6.64 -27.91 15.66
C GLU A 339 -6.46 -28.91 14.50
N LYS A 340 -5.33 -29.62 14.45
CA LYS A 340 -5.01 -30.64 13.46
C LYS A 340 -5.06 -30.10 12.02
N LEU A 341 -4.58 -28.88 11.82
CA LEU A 341 -4.39 -28.30 10.50
C LEU A 341 -3.21 -28.97 9.81
N ASP A 342 -3.41 -29.36 8.56
CA ASP A 342 -2.40 -30.03 7.76
C ASP A 342 -1.74 -29.03 6.80
N ILE A 343 -0.63 -28.44 7.24
CA ILE A 343 0.14 -27.47 6.46
C ILE A 343 1.28 -28.21 5.76
N THR A 344 0.95 -28.87 4.66
CA THR A 344 1.89 -29.66 3.86
C THR A 344 2.73 -28.78 2.95
N ASP A 345 3.91 -29.27 2.52
CA ASP A 345 4.73 -28.61 1.49
C ASP A 345 3.96 -28.43 0.17
N GLU A 346 3.10 -29.39 -0.17
CA GLU A 346 2.21 -29.31 -1.34
C GLU A 346 1.26 -28.10 -1.25
N LEU A 347 0.61 -27.91 -0.11
CA LEU A 347 -0.27 -26.76 0.13
C LEU A 347 0.50 -25.44 0.06
N VAL A 348 1.68 -25.37 0.67
CA VAL A 348 2.53 -24.18 0.64
C VAL A 348 2.94 -23.83 -0.80
N ARG A 349 3.33 -24.83 -1.59
CA ARG A 349 3.70 -24.66 -2.99
C ARG A 349 2.51 -24.30 -3.89
N GLU A 350 1.31 -24.79 -3.58
CA GLU A 350 0.08 -24.41 -4.28
C GLU A 350 -0.22 -22.92 -4.08
N TYR A 351 -0.22 -22.45 -2.83
CA TYR A 351 -0.37 -21.01 -2.52
C TYR A 351 0.69 -20.16 -3.23
N ALA A 352 1.96 -20.58 -3.19
CA ALA A 352 3.03 -19.87 -3.87
C ALA A 352 2.82 -19.80 -5.39
N ALA A 353 2.32 -20.88 -6.00
CA ALA A 353 2.01 -20.91 -7.42
C ALA A 353 0.86 -19.97 -7.80
N GLU A 354 -0.16 -19.87 -6.95
CA GLU A 354 -1.27 -18.94 -7.12
C GLU A 354 -0.82 -17.48 -6.99
N ASP A 355 0.01 -17.17 -5.99
CA ASP A 355 0.51 -15.82 -5.75
C ASP A 355 1.35 -15.28 -6.92
N ILE A 356 2.19 -16.14 -7.51
CA ILE A 356 3.03 -15.77 -8.65
C ILE A 356 2.31 -15.93 -10.00
N ALA A 357 1.03 -16.31 -10.01
CA ALA A 357 0.28 -16.46 -11.26
C ALA A 357 0.19 -15.12 -12.02
N GLY A 358 0.81 -15.07 -13.20
CA GLY A 358 0.90 -13.88 -14.03
C GLY A 358 2.15 -13.01 -13.81
N TYR A 359 3.09 -13.44 -12.96
CA TYR A 359 4.42 -12.85 -12.83
C TYR A 359 5.41 -13.62 -13.70
N ASP A 360 5.81 -13.02 -14.83
CA ASP A 360 6.88 -13.57 -15.66
C ASP A 360 8.22 -13.48 -14.94
N GLY A 361 8.99 -14.58 -14.92
CA GLY A 361 10.35 -14.62 -14.37
C GLY A 361 10.48 -15.26 -12.99
N TYR A 362 9.38 -15.61 -12.33
CA TYR A 362 9.39 -16.33 -11.04
C TYR A 362 9.07 -17.82 -11.23
N THR A 363 9.77 -18.67 -10.50
CA THR A 363 9.33 -20.04 -10.20
C THR A 363 8.88 -20.11 -8.74
N VAL A 364 8.08 -21.12 -8.39
CA VAL A 364 7.70 -21.35 -6.98
C VAL A 364 8.94 -21.48 -6.09
N ASP A 365 9.96 -22.21 -6.55
CA ASP A 365 11.20 -22.38 -5.78
C ASP A 365 11.96 -21.06 -5.61
N SER A 366 12.10 -20.25 -6.68
CA SER A 366 12.80 -18.97 -6.58
C SER A 366 12.04 -17.97 -5.70
N TYR A 367 10.72 -18.00 -5.73
CA TYR A 367 9.87 -17.15 -4.89
C TYR A 367 9.96 -17.55 -3.41
N LEU A 368 9.87 -18.85 -3.10
CA LEU A 368 10.03 -19.35 -1.73
C LEU A 368 11.46 -19.15 -1.19
N GLU A 369 12.47 -19.17 -2.06
CA GLU A 369 13.85 -18.84 -1.70
C GLU A 369 14.01 -17.35 -1.39
N GLU A 370 13.40 -16.47 -2.17
CA GLU A 370 13.43 -15.02 -1.95
C GLU A 370 12.69 -14.62 -0.67
N VAL A 371 11.47 -15.13 -0.47
CA VAL A 371 10.63 -14.81 0.70
C VAL A 371 11.11 -15.54 1.97
N GLY A 372 11.71 -16.73 1.81
CA GLY A 372 12.01 -17.65 2.90
C GLY A 372 10.86 -18.62 3.15
N TYR A 373 11.15 -19.92 3.07
CA TYR A 373 10.14 -20.98 3.20
C TYR A 373 9.41 -20.94 4.55
N THR A 374 10.12 -20.75 5.66
CA THR A 374 9.53 -20.68 7.01
C THR A 374 8.49 -19.55 7.11
N THR A 375 8.87 -18.36 6.64
CA THR A 375 8.03 -17.17 6.59
C THR A 375 6.79 -17.40 5.75
N TYR A 376 6.94 -17.93 4.54
CA TYR A 376 5.82 -18.15 3.63
C TYR A 376 4.89 -19.29 4.11
N ARG A 377 5.45 -20.38 4.65
CA ARG A 377 4.64 -21.44 5.29
C ARG A 377 3.81 -20.86 6.44
N MET A 378 4.36 -19.94 7.22
CA MET A 378 3.64 -19.33 8.33
C MET A 378 2.48 -18.47 7.85
N PHE A 379 2.64 -17.74 6.74
CA PHE A 379 1.54 -17.05 6.08
C PHE A 379 0.40 -18.02 5.73
N VAL A 380 0.70 -19.12 5.04
CA VAL A 380 -0.30 -20.15 4.68
C VAL A 380 -0.96 -20.77 5.91
N LEU A 381 -0.17 -21.05 6.95
CA LEU A 381 -0.67 -21.59 8.21
C LEU A 381 -1.65 -20.63 8.87
N GLN A 382 -1.30 -19.34 8.95
CA GLN A 382 -2.13 -18.32 9.57
C GLN A 382 -3.46 -18.15 8.84
N GLU A 383 -3.46 -18.15 7.51
CA GLU A 383 -4.70 -18.13 6.70
C GLU A 383 -5.64 -19.29 7.08
N LYS A 384 -5.12 -20.52 7.13
CA LYS A 384 -5.91 -21.70 7.54
C LYS A 384 -6.33 -21.65 9.00
N LEU A 385 -5.48 -21.10 9.86
CA LEU A 385 -5.77 -20.98 11.28
C LEU A 385 -6.88 -19.97 11.54
N VAL A 386 -6.87 -18.82 10.87
CA VAL A 386 -7.93 -17.80 10.94
C VAL A 386 -9.28 -18.40 10.56
N GLU A 387 -9.35 -19.08 9.42
CA GLU A 387 -10.57 -19.76 8.95
C GLU A 387 -11.10 -20.73 10.02
N ARG A 388 -10.20 -21.50 10.64
CA ARG A 388 -10.55 -22.46 11.68
C ARG A 388 -11.03 -21.80 12.97
N LEU A 389 -10.30 -20.79 13.46
CA LEU A 389 -10.57 -20.12 14.74
C LEU A 389 -11.90 -19.36 14.69
N ASN A 390 -12.19 -18.69 13.57
CA ASN A 390 -13.47 -18.00 13.36
C ASN A 390 -14.68 -18.94 13.44
N GLY A 391 -14.49 -20.25 13.19
CA GLY A 391 -15.55 -21.26 13.30
C GLY A 391 -15.75 -21.86 14.70
N ILE A 392 -14.82 -21.64 15.64
CA ILE A 392 -14.86 -22.30 16.97
C ILE A 392 -14.88 -21.33 18.15
N ILE A 393 -14.39 -20.10 17.98
CA ILE A 393 -14.33 -19.10 19.05
C ILE A 393 -15.62 -18.28 19.07
N THR A 394 -16.18 -18.12 20.26
CA THR A 394 -17.39 -17.32 20.44
C THR A 394 -17.02 -15.84 20.49
N VAL A 395 -17.62 -15.07 19.59
CA VAL A 395 -17.45 -13.63 19.50
C VAL A 395 -18.74 -12.95 19.92
N GLU A 396 -18.64 -12.05 20.90
CA GLU A 396 -19.75 -11.22 21.35
C GLU A 396 -19.60 -9.84 20.69
N THR A 397 -20.63 -9.39 19.97
CA THR A 397 -20.61 -8.07 19.33
C THR A 397 -21.04 -7.00 20.32
N THR A 398 -20.24 -5.94 20.45
CA THR A 398 -20.62 -4.75 21.21
C THR A 398 -21.14 -3.67 20.26
N SER A 399 -22.11 -2.88 20.73
CA SER A 399 -22.63 -1.69 20.02
C SER A 399 -21.93 -0.40 20.44
N GLU A 400 -21.06 -0.46 21.44
CA GLU A 400 -20.22 0.66 21.90
C GLU A 400 -18.76 0.33 21.54
N PRO A 401 -18.02 1.30 20.98
CA PRO A 401 -16.62 1.13 20.57
C PRO A 401 -15.64 1.05 21.74
#